data_AF-A0A5C6F5X3-F1
#
_entry.id   AF-A0A5C6F5X3-F1
#
_cell.length_a   1.000
_cell.length_b   1.000
_cell.length_c   1.000
_cell.angle_alpha   90.00
_cell.angle_beta   90.00
_cell.angle_gamma   90.00
#
_symmetry.space_group_name_H-M   'P 1'
#
loop_
_entity.id
_entity.type
_entity.pdbx_description
1 polymer ?
#
loop_
_entity_poly.entity_id
_entity_poly.type
_entity_poly.pdbx_seq_one_letter_code
_entity_poly.pdbx_strand_id
1 'polypeptide(L)'
;MQLMETPAIERSLREFAATLTEKDRRRFAAVEAKQRGHGGIRYIARVIGCSEKTIERGLAELDSLTDDPAAGRIRQPGAGRKKRLNRNPPKKKT
;
A
#
# COMPACT_ATOMS: atom_id res chain seq x y z
N MET A 1 4.47 29.56 3.07
CA MET A 1 4.59 28.40 3.99
C MET A 1 5.37 27.31 3.26
N GLN A 2 6.70 27.38 3.32
CA GLN A 2 7.61 26.43 2.66
C GLN A 2 8.29 25.63 3.77
N LEU A 3 7.52 24.70 4.34
CA LEU A 3 8.04 23.76 5.33
C LEU A 3 8.18 22.43 4.60
N MET A 4 9.43 21.97 4.51
CA MET A 4 9.81 20.55 4.46
C MET A 4 10.01 19.87 3.09
N GLU A 5 11.07 20.31 2.40
CA GLU A 5 11.88 19.51 1.48
C GLU A 5 13.23 19.16 2.14
N THR A 6 13.21 18.69 3.39
CA THR A 6 14.45 18.26 4.06
C THR A 6 14.67 16.76 3.84
N PRO A 7 15.90 16.32 3.57
CA PRO A 7 16.20 14.89 3.40
C PRO A 7 15.89 14.07 4.65
N ALA A 8 15.87 14.71 5.83
CA ALA A 8 15.44 14.09 7.08
C ALA A 8 13.96 13.67 7.04
N ILE A 9 13.08 14.49 6.46
CA ILE A 9 11.65 14.20 6.40
C ILE A 9 11.34 13.16 5.34
N GLU A 10 12.01 13.23 4.18
CA GLU A 10 11.89 12.16 3.18
C GLU A 10 12.27 10.79 3.74
N ARG A 11 13.30 10.75 4.59
CA ARG A 11 13.71 9.53 5.30
C ARG A 11 12.61 9.05 6.24
N SER A 12 12.11 9.91 7.13
CA SER A 12 11.03 9.55 8.05
C SER A 12 9.76 9.09 7.34
N LEU A 13 9.37 9.76 6.25
CA LEU A 13 8.22 9.36 5.41
C LEU A 13 8.42 7.95 4.85
N ARG A 14 9.61 7.65 4.33
CA ARG A 14 9.94 6.34 3.77
C ARG A 14 9.98 5.24 4.82
N GLU A 15 10.64 5.49 5.94
CA GLU A 15 10.77 4.54 7.04
C GLU A 15 9.42 4.22 7.67
N PHE A 16 8.61 5.24 7.94
CA PHE A 16 7.27 5.04 8.46
C PHE A 16 6.39 4.27 7.46
N ALA A 17 6.40 4.67 6.19
CA ALA A 17 5.65 3.98 5.15
C ALA A 17 6.04 2.50 5.01
N ALA A 18 7.28 2.12 5.32
CA ALA A 18 7.75 0.73 5.30
C ALA A 18 7.19 -0.12 6.45
N THR A 19 6.78 0.48 7.56
CA THR A 19 6.15 -0.24 8.69
C THR A 19 4.65 -0.48 8.53
N LEU A 20 4.02 0.18 7.55
CA LEU A 20 2.58 0.13 7.34
C LEU A 20 2.15 -1.08 6.50
N THR A 21 0.89 -1.50 6.70
CA THR A 21 0.25 -2.44 5.77
C THR A 21 0.09 -1.81 4.39
N GLU A 22 -0.11 -2.60 3.33
CA GLU A 22 -0.31 -2.06 1.97
C GLU A 22 -1.46 -1.04 1.89
N LYS A 23 -2.53 -1.30 2.65
CA LYS A 23 -3.70 -0.43 2.75
C LYS A 23 -3.37 0.89 3.43
N ASP A 24 -2.74 0.83 4.59
CA ASP A 24 -2.41 2.02 5.38
C ASP A 24 -1.31 2.85 4.71
N ARG A 25 -0.29 2.18 4.13
CA ARG A 25 0.78 2.82 3.36
C ARG A 25 0.21 3.66 2.22
N ARG A 26 -0.79 3.14 1.53
CA ARG A 26 -1.45 3.82 0.41
C ARG A 26 -2.26 5.03 0.84
N ARG A 27 -3.01 4.92 1.94
CA ARG A 27 -3.79 6.03 2.51
C ARG A 27 -2.88 7.11 3.08
N PHE A 28 -1.82 6.72 3.77
CA PHE A 28 -0.79 7.63 4.25
C PHE A 28 -0.16 8.43 3.11
N ALA A 29 0.28 7.76 2.04
CA ALA A 29 0.82 8.42 0.86
C ALA A 29 -0.16 9.40 0.21
N ALA A 30 -1.46 9.08 0.21
CA ALA A 30 -2.51 9.97 -0.27
C ALA A 30 -2.70 11.23 0.59
N VAL A 31 -2.67 11.09 1.92
CA VAL A 31 -2.76 12.23 2.84
C VAL A 31 -1.56 13.18 2.65
N GLU A 32 -0.35 12.63 2.60
CA GLU A 32 0.87 13.40 2.36
C GLU A 32 0.88 14.09 0.98
N ALA A 33 0.38 13.41 -0.05
CA ALA A 33 0.26 14.00 -1.38
C ALA A 33 -0.78 15.13 -1.41
N LYS A 34 -1.92 14.96 -0.75
CA LYS A 34 -3.01 15.97 -0.67
C LYS A 34 -2.53 17.24 0.04
N GLN A 35 -1.76 17.10 1.12
CA GLN A 35 -1.19 18.23 1.86
C GLN A 35 -0.24 19.09 1.01
N ARG A 36 0.46 18.48 0.04
CA ARG A 36 1.45 19.16 -0.82
C ARG A 36 0.85 19.83 -2.05
N GLY A 37 -0.41 19.56 -2.39
CA GLY A 37 -1.09 20.16 -3.54
C GLY A 37 -0.52 19.71 -4.89
N HIS A 38 -0.30 20.66 -5.81
CA HIS A 38 0.13 20.35 -7.17
C HIS A 38 1.52 19.68 -7.20
N GLY A 39 1.63 18.54 -7.90
CA GLY A 39 2.87 17.75 -7.94
C GLY A 39 3.14 16.88 -6.71
N GLY A 40 2.32 16.99 -5.65
CA GLY A 40 2.45 16.21 -4.42
C GLY A 40 2.40 14.70 -4.64
N ILE A 41 1.53 14.24 -5.56
CA ILE A 41 1.42 12.82 -5.94
C ILE A 41 2.76 12.31 -6.48
N ARG A 42 3.32 12.96 -7.50
CA ARG A 42 4.59 12.55 -8.12
C ARG A 42 5.76 12.65 -7.15
N TYR A 43 5.75 13.65 -6.26
CA TYR A 43 6.77 13.79 -5.24
C TYR A 43 6.73 12.63 -4.23
N ILE A 44 5.57 12.39 -3.61
CA ILE A 44 5.41 11.33 -2.60
C ILE A 44 5.62 9.94 -3.20
N ALA A 45 5.19 9.72 -4.45
CA ALA A 45 5.46 8.47 -5.18
C ALA A 45 6.96 8.16 -5.22
N ARG A 46 7.80 9.18 -5.50
CA ARG A 46 9.26 9.05 -5.51
C ARG A 46 9.84 8.82 -4.12
N VAL A 47 9.37 9.56 -3.10
CA VAL A 47 9.88 9.45 -1.72
C VAL A 47 9.57 8.09 -1.10
N ILE A 48 8.34 7.63 -1.23
CA ILE A 48 7.84 6.39 -0.61
C ILE A 48 8.17 5.17 -1.47
N GLY A 49 8.40 5.33 -2.78
CA GLY A 49 8.63 4.23 -3.71
C GLY A 49 7.35 3.47 -4.01
N CYS A 50 6.30 4.17 -4.45
CA CYS A 50 5.03 3.58 -4.90
C CYS A 50 4.58 4.24 -6.21
N SER A 51 3.59 3.65 -6.88
CA SER A 51 3.08 4.20 -8.14
C SER A 51 2.14 5.39 -7.89
N GLU A 52 2.10 6.36 -8.81
CA GLU A 52 1.14 7.47 -8.74
C GLU A 52 -0.31 6.95 -8.63
N LYS A 53 -0.64 5.88 -9.37
CA LYS A 53 -1.94 5.18 -9.30
C LYS A 53 -2.26 4.64 -7.91
N THR A 54 -1.25 4.20 -7.16
CA THR A 54 -1.43 3.76 -5.76
C THR A 54 -1.94 4.93 -4.93
N ILE A 55 -1.33 6.10 -5.07
CA ILE A 55 -1.69 7.32 -4.34
C ILE A 55 -3.08 7.82 -4.77
N GLU A 56 -3.38 7.85 -6.06
CA GLU A 56 -4.72 8.19 -6.59
C GLU A 56 -5.81 7.30 -6.00
N ARG A 57 -5.59 5.98 -5.96
CA ARG A 57 -6.50 5.05 -5.32
C ARG A 57 -6.62 5.31 -3.81
N GLY A 58 -5.51 5.68 -3.16
CA GLY A 58 -5.53 6.11 -1.76
C GLY A 58 -6.38 7.37 -1.55
N LEU A 59 -6.29 8.36 -2.44
CA LEU A 59 -7.09 9.59 -2.39
C LEU A 59 -8.59 9.28 -2.50
N ALA A 60 -8.98 8.43 -3.45
CA ALA A 60 -10.37 7.98 -3.59
C ALA A 60 -10.87 7.21 -2.37
N GLU A 61 -9.98 6.46 -1.69
CA GLU A 61 -10.33 5.79 -0.44
C GLU A 61 -10.47 6.75 0.75
N LEU A 62 -9.77 7.89 0.76
CA LEU A 62 -9.93 8.88 1.82
C LEU A 62 -11.35 9.46 1.85
N ASP A 63 -11.98 9.63 0.68
CA ASP A 63 -13.35 10.13 0.58
C ASP A 63 -14.40 9.08 1.02
N SER A 64 -14.01 7.81 1.17
CA SER A 64 -14.87 6.68 1.54
C SER A 64 -14.44 5.96 2.83
N LEU A 65 -13.64 6.62 3.68
CA LEU A 65 -13.11 6.05 4.92
C LEU A 65 -14.20 5.53 5.88
N THR A 66 -15.38 6.15 5.89
CA THR A 66 -16.49 5.80 6.78
C THR A 66 -17.15 4.47 6.39
N ASP A 67 -17.11 4.11 5.10
CA ASP A 67 -17.73 2.92 4.52
C ASP A 67 -16.63 1.94 4.04
N ASP A 68 -15.73 1.56 4.93
CA ASP A 68 -14.66 0.62 4.58
C ASP A 68 -15.15 -0.84 4.73
N PRO A 69 -15.57 -1.53 3.64
CA PRO A 69 -16.07 -2.90 3.70
C PRO A 69 -14.99 -3.93 4.10
N ALA A 70 -13.74 -3.48 4.24
CA ALA A 70 -12.61 -4.26 4.71
C ALA A 70 -12.11 -3.79 6.09
N ALA A 71 -12.85 -2.93 6.81
CA ALA A 71 -12.60 -2.67 8.22
C ALA A 71 -12.59 -4.00 8.99
N GLY A 72 -11.47 -4.31 9.64
CA GLY A 72 -11.28 -5.57 10.38
C GLY A 72 -10.93 -6.80 9.52
N ARG A 73 -10.93 -6.72 8.18
CA ARG A 73 -10.48 -7.82 7.31
C ARG A 73 -8.97 -7.77 7.10
N ILE A 74 -8.22 -8.15 8.13
CA ILE A 74 -6.77 -8.36 8.03
C ILE A 74 -6.53 -9.79 7.55
N ARG A 75 -5.85 -9.94 6.41
CA ARG A 75 -5.49 -11.25 5.88
C ARG A 75 -4.46 -11.91 6.81
N GLN A 76 -4.83 -13.03 7.41
CA GLN A 76 -3.89 -13.84 8.19
C GLN A 76 -2.94 -14.62 7.27
N PRO A 77 -1.64 -14.73 7.60
CA PRO A 77 -0.74 -15.61 6.89
C PRO A 77 -1.27 -17.06 6.95
N GLY A 78 -1.21 -17.79 5.84
CA GLY A 78 -1.67 -19.19 5.78
C GLY A 78 -3.13 -19.41 5.37
N ALA A 79 -3.95 -18.37 5.22
CA ALA A 79 -5.35 -18.49 4.77
C ALA A 79 -5.52 -18.78 3.24
N GLY A 80 -4.43 -19.07 2.53
CA GLY A 80 -4.47 -19.45 1.12
C GLY A 80 -4.79 -20.94 0.92
N ARG A 81 -5.14 -21.32 -0.32
CA ARG A 81 -5.30 -22.73 -0.69
C ARG A 81 -4.00 -23.49 -0.38
N LYS A 82 -4.06 -24.48 0.51
CA LYS A 82 -2.92 -25.36 0.81
C LYS A 82 -2.40 -25.95 -0.50
N LYS A 83 -1.07 -25.94 -0.70
CA LYS A 83 -0.44 -26.60 -1.84
C LYS A 83 -0.87 -28.06 -1.86
N ARG A 84 -1.15 -28.62 -3.04
CA ARG A 84 -1.32 -30.07 -3.19
C ARG A 84 0.01 -30.69 -2.78
N LEU A 85 0.04 -31.44 -1.67
CA LEU A 85 1.17 -32.34 -1.41
C LEU A 85 1.31 -33.27 -2.62
N ASN A 86 2.55 -33.50 -3.05
CA ASN A 86 2.93 -34.32 -4.20
C ASN A 86 2.02 -35.55 -4.34
N ARG A 87 1.00 -35.43 -5.20
CA ARG A 87 0.18 -36.57 -5.57
C ARG A 87 0.92 -37.24 -6.72
N ASN A 88 1.54 -38.38 -6.44
CA ASN A 88 2.10 -39.22 -7.50
C ASN A 88 1.03 -39.39 -8.59
N PRO A 89 1.35 -39.08 -9.86
CA PRO A 89 0.39 -39.27 -10.94
C PRO A 89 0.04 -40.78 -11.00
N PRO A 90 -1.24 -41.14 -11.17
CA PRO A 90 -1.62 -42.54 -11.31
C PRO A 90 -0.91 -43.12 -12.54
N LYS A 91 -0.21 -44.25 -12.36
CA LYS A 91 0.45 -44.98 -13.46
C LYS A 91 -0.61 -45.32 -14.52
N LYS A 92 -0.38 -44.89 -15.77
CA LYS A 92 -1.20 -45.33 -16.91
C LYS A 92 -1.09 -46.84 -17.03
N LYS A 93 -2.21 -47.56 -17.01
CA LYS A 93 -2.25 -48.97 -17.42
C LYS A 93 -2.25 -49.01 -18.95
N THR A 94 -1.13 -49.44 -19.52
CA THR A 94 -1.05 -50.12 -20.82
C THR A 94 -1.41 -51.58 -20.63
#